data_AF-A0A926GE81-F1
#
_entry.id   AF-A0A926GE81-F1
#
_cell.length_a   1.000
_cell.length_b   1.000
_cell.length_c   1.000
_cell.angle_alpha   90.00
_cell.angle_beta   90.00
_cell.angle_gamma   90.00
#
_symmetry.space_group_name_H-M   'P 1'
#
loop_
_entity.id
_entity.type
_entity.pdbx_description
1 polymer ?
#
loop_
_entity_poly.entity_id
_entity_poly.type
_entity_poly.pdbx_seq_one_letter_code
_entity_poly.pdbx_strand_id
1 'polypeptide(L)' 'MPQDTSLIRPEIAALADYNAGLALDRFRQVYGVEARAKLDSNENPLGPAPAAIAAMRDCAAGI' A
#
# COMPACT_ATOMS: atom_id res chain seq x y z
N MET A 1 3.59 -7.68 -26.08
CA MET A 1 4.39 -6.85 -27.02
C MET A 1 5.58 -6.30 -26.25
N PRO A 2 6.79 -6.28 -26.81
CA PRO A 2 7.89 -5.57 -26.17
C PRO A 2 7.52 -4.10 -26.00
N GLN A 3 7.74 -3.53 -24.81
CA GLN A 3 7.51 -2.12 -24.57
C GLN A 3 8.61 -1.32 -25.28
N ASP A 4 8.23 -0.36 -26.12
CA ASP A 4 9.17 0.56 -26.75
C ASP A 4 9.61 1.60 -25.71
N THR A 5 10.87 1.49 -25.26
CA THR A 5 11.48 2.37 -24.25
C THR A 5 12.34 3.47 -24.87
N SER A 6 12.28 3.69 -26.19
CA SER A 6 13.13 4.68 -26.89
C SER A 6 12.98 6.12 -26.38
N LEU A 7 11.84 6.45 -25.76
CA LEU A 7 11.57 7.77 -25.15
C LEU A 7 11.92 7.82 -23.65
N ILE A 8 12.30 6.70 -23.04
CA ILE A 8 12.60 6.58 -21.62
C ILE A 8 14.11 6.60 -21.42
N ARG A 9 14.56 7.36 -20.41
CA ARG A 9 15.97 7.37 -20.00
C ARG A 9 16.45 5.95 -19.67
N PRO A 10 17.64 5.52 -20.14
CA PRO A 10 18.14 4.16 -19.89
C PRO A 10 18.16 3.76 -18.42
N GLU A 11 18.46 4.70 -17.52
CA GLU A 11 18.51 4.45 -16.08
C GLU A 11 17.13 4.16 -15.48
N ILE A 12 16.08 4.77 -16.02
CA ILE A 12 14.70 4.53 -15.62
C ILE A 12 14.19 3.23 -16.22
N ALA A 13 14.49 2.97 -17.50
CA ALA A 13 14.14 1.72 -18.17
C ALA A 13 14.81 0.49 -17.54
N ALA A 14 15.95 0.68 -16.86
CA ALA A 14 16.67 -0.37 -16.14
C ALA A 14 16.17 -0.61 -14.71
N LEU A 15 15.24 0.20 -14.18
CA LEU A 15 14.64 -0.05 -12.89
C LEU A 15 13.82 -1.34 -12.94
N ALA A 16 13.89 -2.13 -11.86
CA ALA A 16 12.97 -3.24 -11.69
C ALA A 16 11.53 -2.72 -11.59
N ASP A 17 10.58 -3.55 -12.02
CA ASP A 17 9.16 -3.25 -11.87
C ASP A 17 8.84 -2.89 -10.42
N TYR A 18 8.13 -1.79 -10.24
CA TYR A 18 7.71 -1.36 -8.91
C TYR A 18 6.68 -2.35 -8.36
N ASN A 19 7.05 -3.04 -7.28
CA ASN A 19 6.14 -3.89 -6.54
C ASN A 19 5.49 -3.10 -5.40
N ALA A 20 4.25 -2.66 -5.61
CA ALA A 20 3.47 -1.94 -4.60
C ALA A 20 2.97 -2.83 -3.43
N GLY A 21 3.20 -4.15 -3.49
CA GLY A 21 2.56 -5.12 -2.61
C GLY A 21 1.12 -5.46 -3.04
N LEU A 22 0.54 -6.49 -2.41
CA LEU A 22 -0.81 -6.94 -2.71
C LEU A 22 -1.84 -6.23 -1.82
N ALA A 23 -2.60 -5.31 -2.38
CA ALA A 23 -3.71 -4.68 -1.67
C ALA A 23 -4.81 -5.69 -1.32
N LEU A 24 -5.51 -5.49 -0.18
CA LEU A 24 -6.57 -6.39 0.29
C LEU A 24 -7.73 -6.55 -0.72
N ASP A 25 -8.10 -5.49 -1.44
CA ASP A 25 -9.11 -5.59 -2.50
C ASP A 25 -8.65 -6.47 -3.67
N ARG A 26 -7.36 -6.39 -4.03
CA ARG A 26 -6.77 -7.27 -5.05
C ARG A 26 -6.65 -8.70 -4.55
N PHE A 27 -6.28 -8.91 -3.29
CA PHE A 27 -6.29 -10.22 -2.66
C PHE A 27 -7.68 -10.86 -2.77
N ARG A 28 -8.74 -10.13 -2.39
CA ARG A 28 -10.12 -10.60 -2.47
C ARG A 28 -10.55 -10.91 -3.90
N GLN A 29 -10.19 -10.07 -4.87
CA GLN A 29 -10.48 -10.31 -6.29
C GLN A 29 -9.78 -11.57 -6.83
N VAL A 30 -8.53 -11.82 -6.42
CA VAL A 30 -7.72 -12.95 -6.89
C VAL A 30 -8.15 -14.27 -6.23
N TYR A 31 -8.43 -14.25 -4.93
CA TYR A 31 -8.65 -15.46 -4.14
C TYR A 31 -10.12 -15.73 -3.79
N GLY A 32 -11.03 -14.78 -4.02
CA GLY A 32 -12.46 -14.93 -3.74
C GLY A 32 -12.81 -15.02 -2.25
N VAL A 33 -11.88 -14.67 -1.36
CA VAL A 33 -12.04 -14.76 0.09
C VAL A 33 -11.51 -13.50 0.77
N GLU A 34 -12.07 -13.20 1.95
CA GLU A 34 -11.54 -12.13 2.82
C GLU A 34 -10.25 -12.57 3.50
N ALA A 35 -9.31 -11.64 3.64
CA ALA A 35 -8.09 -11.88 4.40
C ALA A 35 -8.43 -12.03 5.90
N ARG A 36 -8.10 -13.19 6.48
CA ARG A 36 -8.34 -13.48 7.92
C ARG A 36 -7.44 -12.68 8.85
N ALA A 37 -6.20 -12.44 8.42
CA ALA A 37 -5.18 -11.68 9.15
C ALA A 37 -4.21 -11.04 8.15
N LYS A 38 -3.74 -9.83 8.46
CA LYS A 38 -2.74 -9.08 7.69
C LYS A 38 -1.43 -9.05 8.48
N LEU A 39 -0.42 -9.79 8.00
CA LEU A 39 0.86 -10.01 8.70
C LEU A 39 2.08 -9.69 7.82
N ASP A 40 1.89 -8.91 6.76
CA ASP A 40 2.83 -8.71 5.65
C ASP A 40 3.44 -7.29 5.57
N SER A 41 3.12 -6.40 6.52
CA SER A 41 3.58 -5.00 6.50
C SER A 41 4.18 -4.51 7.82
N ASN A 42 4.44 -5.41 8.78
CA ASN A 42 4.94 -5.06 10.12
C ASN A 42 4.09 -4.02 10.86
N GLU A 43 2.79 -3.99 10.59
CA GLU A 43 1.83 -3.11 11.26
C GLU A 43 1.62 -3.54 12.72
N ASN A 44 1.30 -2.58 13.58
CA ASN A 44 0.88 -2.90 14.94
C ASN A 44 -0.53 -3.52 14.91
N PRO A 45 -0.71 -4.80 15.33
CA PRO A 45 -2.01 -5.47 15.28
C PRO A 45 -3.06 -4.85 16.21
N LEU A 46 -2.62 -4.05 17.20
CA LEU A 46 -3.52 -3.34 18.12
C LEU A 46 -3.99 -1.98 17.58
N GLY A 47 -3.50 -1.56 16.41
CA GLY A 47 -3.76 -0.24 15.85
C GLY A 47 -3.02 0.90 16.57
N PRO A 48 -3.39 2.16 16.28
CA PRO A 48 -2.77 3.33 16.91
C PRO A 48 -3.15 3.45 18.40
N ALA A 49 -2.28 4.08 19.19
CA ALA A 49 -2.59 4.37 20.60
C ALA A 49 -3.83 5.27 20.72
N PRO A 50 -4.73 5.05 21.71
CA PRO A 50 -5.95 5.86 21.86
C PRO A 50 -5.70 7.38 21.94
N ALA A 51 -4.61 7.79 22.61
CA ALA A 51 -4.22 9.20 22.71
C ALA A 51 -3.82 9.81 21.35
N ALA A 52 -3.20 9.03 20.47
CA ALA A 52 -2.84 9.49 19.13
C ALA A 52 -4.09 9.70 18.26
N ILE A 53 -5.09 8.82 18.39
CA ILE A 53 -6.38 8.95 17.69
C ILE A 53 -7.11 10.22 18.13
N ALA A 54 -7.14 10.50 19.43
CA ALA A 54 -7.75 11.72 19.97
C ALA A 54 -7.06 12.98 19.42
N ALA A 55 -5.73 13.05 19.52
CA ALA A 55 -4.95 14.17 19.00
C ALA A 55 -5.16 14.39 17.49
N MET A 56 -5.17 13.32 16.69
CA MET A 56 -5.44 13.40 15.25
C MET A 56 -6.83 13.98 14.94
N ARG A 57 -7.86 13.57 15.69
CA ARG A 57 -9.22 14.10 15.53
C ARG A 57 -9.32 15.59 15.89
N ASP A 58 -8.70 16.00 16.98
CA ASP A 58 -8.68 17.40 17.41
C ASP A 58 -7.99 18.28 16.38
N CYS A 59 -6.86 17.83 15.83
CA CYS A 59 -6.16 18.53 14.75
C CYS A 59 -6.98 18.63 13.46
N ALA A 60 -7.73 17.58 13.11
CA ALA A 60 -8.55 17.55 11.90
C ALA A 60 -9.84 18.36 12.01
N ALA A 61 -10.36 18.61 13.21
CA ALA A 61 -11.63 19.30 13.42
C ALA A 61 -11.66 20.77 12.92
N GLY A 62 -10.49 21.36 12.68
CA GLY A 62 -10.35 22.74 12.17
C GLY A 62 -10.12 22.85 10.66
N ILE A 63 -10.24 21.74 9.92
CA ILE A 63 -10.05 21.66 8.46
C ILE A 63 -11.39 21.31 7.82
#